data_AF-A0AAN6ICV2-F1
#
_entry.id   AF-A0AAN6ICV2-F1
#
_cell.length_a   1.000
_cell.length_b   1.000
_cell.length_c   1.000
_cell.angle_alpha   90.00
_cell.angle_beta   90.00
_cell.angle_gamma   90.00
#
_symmetry.space_group_name_H-M   'P 1'
#
loop_
_entity.id
_entity.type
_entity.pdbx_description
1 polymer ?
#
loop_
_entity_poly.entity_id
_entity_poly.type
_entity_poly.pdbx_seq_one_letter_code
_entity_poly.pdbx_strand_id
1 'polypeptide(L)'
;MARKKSQATKPEINAKELASRSKQENEGAKEAEQQGEVENNNAAEEPEPEPEPEAKKEEAGADVDAHAGQKRKGPPTAGTKAKSNKAPRQGSRTSSRTAGNPATPKQLLNFLLSSKSLPYCFPAEELEAAKDASSGKGKFKCYSLTSPSSFTPFEHLICAHLLAKPLSHALGMRSIRTLLNEPFNFSTPEDIVQAGEKRVWEALEAARTQHRQKTATYIFGMAQNYADDETMFALAEEANDDGPKGVIAHVKNTVPGLGVVGGEIFARRVQCVDGWGDALWPYADGKALDAVREIGIDVRDAEDFQGAIEGLIDWSLVGDMGLQERDVSKGELVGEEMEMQVQAEFVVALERALGCILEGKGAELRKAAAQAFS
;
A
#
# COMPACT_ATOMS: atom_id res chain seq x y z
N MET A 1 72.11 5.73 17.40
CA MET A 1 70.68 6.11 17.29
C MET A 1 69.88 4.85 16.95
N ALA A 2 69.20 4.27 17.94
CA ALA A 2 68.39 3.05 17.78
C ALA A 2 66.93 3.39 18.07
N ARG A 3 66.03 3.18 17.10
CA ARG A 3 64.58 3.45 17.23
C ARG A 3 63.88 2.21 17.78
N LYS A 4 63.27 2.35 18.97
CA LYS A 4 62.30 1.41 19.56
C LYS A 4 60.96 1.52 18.80
N LYS A 5 60.40 0.40 18.36
CA LYS A 5 58.99 0.26 17.94
C LYS A 5 58.16 -0.15 19.15
N SER A 6 57.11 0.59 19.47
CA SER A 6 56.06 0.20 20.43
C SER A 6 54.92 -0.49 19.68
N GLN A 7 54.58 -1.72 20.08
CA GLN A 7 53.35 -2.39 19.68
C GLN A 7 52.23 -2.02 20.66
N ALA A 8 51.10 -1.57 20.12
CA ALA A 8 49.86 -1.35 20.84
C ALA A 8 48.98 -2.61 20.70
N THR A 9 48.56 -3.16 21.83
CA THR A 9 47.65 -4.30 21.94
C THR A 9 46.20 -3.84 21.75
N LYS A 10 45.46 -4.47 20.82
CA LYS A 10 44.01 -4.31 20.64
C LYS A 10 43.26 -5.13 21.71
N PRO A 11 42.11 -4.65 22.23
CA PRO A 11 41.27 -5.45 23.12
C PRO A 11 40.48 -6.50 22.30
N GLU A 12 40.57 -7.75 22.74
CA GLU A 12 39.75 -8.87 22.27
C GLU A 12 38.33 -8.73 22.85
N ILE A 13 37.36 -8.39 22.00
CA ILE A 13 35.93 -8.41 22.37
C ILE A 13 35.44 -9.85 22.22
N ASN A 14 34.86 -10.37 23.31
CA ASN A 14 34.46 -11.76 23.45
C ASN A 14 33.24 -12.07 22.56
N ALA A 15 33.47 -12.79 21.46
CA ALA A 15 32.46 -13.15 20.45
C ALA A 15 31.23 -13.90 21.01
N LYS A 16 31.33 -14.49 22.21
CA LYS A 16 30.20 -15.17 22.86
C LYS A 16 29.16 -14.19 23.42
N GLU A 17 29.55 -12.97 23.77
CA GLU A 17 28.66 -11.98 24.38
C GLU A 17 27.79 -11.24 23.34
N LEU A 18 28.33 -11.08 22.12
CA LEU A 18 27.60 -10.59 20.95
C LEU A 18 26.55 -11.60 20.46
N ALA A 19 26.85 -12.90 20.49
CA ALA A 19 25.92 -13.95 20.08
C ALA A 19 24.73 -14.12 21.04
N SER A 20 24.89 -13.82 22.33
CA SER A 20 23.79 -13.91 23.31
C SER A 20 22.84 -12.72 23.25
N ARG A 21 23.32 -11.52 22.94
CA ARG A 21 22.48 -10.32 22.79
C ARG A 21 21.57 -10.40 21.55
N SER A 22 22.12 -10.87 20.43
CA SER A 22 21.37 -11.03 19.18
C SER A 22 20.22 -12.06 19.28
N LYS A 23 20.32 -13.08 20.16
CA LYS A 23 19.24 -14.05 20.38
C LYS A 23 18.08 -13.51 21.20
N GLN A 24 18.33 -12.66 22.20
CA GLN A 24 17.26 -12.11 23.05
C GLN A 24 16.44 -11.01 22.35
N GLU A 25 17.04 -10.25 21.45
CA GLU A 25 16.31 -9.24 20.66
C GLU A 25 15.42 -9.86 19.57
N ASN A 26 15.79 -11.04 19.06
CA ASN A 26 15.06 -11.75 18.00
C ASN A 26 13.83 -12.54 18.51
N GLU A 27 13.81 -12.92 19.79
CA GLU A 27 12.64 -13.60 20.39
C GLU A 27 11.50 -12.62 20.71
N GLY A 28 11.81 -11.37 21.09
CA GLY A 28 10.80 -10.33 21.32
C GLY A 28 10.12 -9.82 20.05
N ALA A 29 10.80 -9.86 18.91
CA ALA A 29 10.23 -9.47 17.61
C ALA A 29 9.20 -10.50 17.09
N LYS A 30 9.45 -11.80 17.31
CA LYS A 30 8.57 -12.89 16.86
C LYS A 30 7.22 -12.96 17.57
N GLU A 31 7.15 -12.59 18.85
CA GLU A 31 5.88 -12.51 19.57
C GLU A 31 5.03 -11.30 19.15
N ALA A 32 5.66 -10.19 18.74
CA ALA A 32 4.96 -9.02 18.20
C ALA A 32 4.44 -9.22 16.76
N GLU A 33 5.12 -10.05 15.95
CA GLU A 33 4.70 -10.43 14.60
C GLU A 33 3.47 -11.35 14.57
N GLN A 34 3.41 -12.36 15.45
CA GLN A 34 2.26 -13.29 15.51
C GLN A 34 0.97 -12.60 15.99
N GLN A 35 1.07 -11.56 16.82
CA GLN A 35 -0.09 -10.75 17.19
C GLN A 35 -0.49 -9.76 16.07
N GLY A 36 0.47 -9.27 15.27
CA GLY A 36 0.21 -8.39 14.14
C GLY A 36 -0.57 -9.05 12.99
N GLU A 37 -0.25 -10.30 12.63
CA GLU A 37 -0.94 -11.03 11.54
C GLU A 37 -2.39 -11.44 11.91
N VAL A 38 -2.69 -11.62 13.21
CA VAL A 38 -4.03 -11.98 13.69
C VAL A 38 -4.92 -10.73 13.88
N GLU A 39 -4.35 -9.59 14.24
CA GLU A 39 -5.08 -8.32 14.32
C GLU A 39 -5.39 -7.73 12.93
N ASN A 40 -4.51 -7.89 11.94
CA ASN A 40 -4.72 -7.40 10.57
C ASN A 40 -5.92 -8.08 9.86
N ASN A 41 -6.30 -9.29 10.27
CA ASN A 41 -7.40 -10.05 9.68
C ASN A 41 -8.76 -9.82 10.36
N ASN A 42 -8.83 -9.10 11.49
CA ASN A 42 -10.07 -8.96 12.28
C ASN A 42 -10.58 -7.51 12.43
N ALA A 43 -9.88 -6.50 11.90
CA ALA A 43 -10.25 -5.09 12.05
C ALA A 43 -11.24 -4.59 10.96
N ALA A 44 -12.35 -5.30 10.75
CA ALA A 44 -13.37 -4.95 9.75
C ALA A 44 -14.78 -4.71 10.33
N GLU A 45 -14.89 -4.31 11.60
CA GLU A 45 -16.13 -3.74 12.16
C GLU A 45 -15.86 -2.34 12.72
N GLU A 46 -16.31 -1.32 11.99
CA GLU A 46 -16.44 0.05 12.51
C GLU A 46 -17.57 0.09 13.55
N PRO A 47 -17.36 0.65 14.76
CA PRO A 47 -18.47 1.04 15.61
C PRO A 47 -19.11 2.33 15.09
N GLU A 48 -20.43 2.31 14.90
CA GLU A 48 -21.22 3.53 14.66
C GLU A 48 -21.02 4.55 15.79
N PRO A 49 -20.99 5.87 15.49
CA PRO A 49 -20.84 6.89 16.51
C PRO A 49 -22.09 6.96 17.41
N GLU A 50 -21.87 6.87 18.73
CA GLU A 50 -22.89 7.11 19.74
C GLU A 50 -23.42 8.56 19.64
N PRO A 51 -24.74 8.78 19.83
CA PRO A 51 -25.31 10.12 19.80
C PRO A 51 -24.90 10.93 21.04
N GLU A 52 -24.56 12.21 20.82
CA GLU A 52 -24.24 13.19 21.85
C GLU A 52 -25.35 13.31 22.93
N PRO A 53 -25.01 13.45 24.22
CA PRO A 53 -26.02 13.62 25.26
C PRO A 53 -26.55 15.05 25.30
N GLU A 54 -27.87 15.16 25.17
CA GLU A 54 -28.64 16.38 25.43
C GLU A 54 -28.43 16.91 26.86
N ALA A 55 -28.26 18.22 26.95
CA ALA A 55 -28.15 18.98 28.18
C ALA A 55 -29.36 18.76 29.10
N LYS A 56 -29.12 18.30 30.34
CA LYS A 56 -30.12 18.31 31.41
C LYS A 56 -29.90 19.45 32.39
N LYS A 57 -30.98 20.19 32.60
CA LYS A 57 -31.24 21.15 33.68
C LYS A 57 -31.10 20.50 35.05
N GLU A 58 -30.58 21.29 35.97
CA GLU A 58 -30.63 21.09 37.42
C GLU A 58 -32.07 20.94 37.92
N GLU A 59 -32.32 19.98 38.80
CA GLU A 59 -33.06 20.22 40.04
C GLU A 59 -32.81 19.11 41.07
N ALA A 60 -32.87 19.55 42.33
CA ALA A 60 -32.37 18.94 43.56
C ALA A 60 -33.17 17.72 44.07
N GLY A 61 -32.54 16.93 44.96
CA GLY A 61 -33.29 16.13 45.93
C GLY A 61 -32.60 14.85 46.43
N ALA A 62 -31.85 14.99 47.53
CA ALA A 62 -31.84 14.12 48.71
C ALA A 62 -31.75 12.58 48.57
N ASP A 63 -30.58 12.08 48.97
CA ASP A 63 -30.36 11.19 50.14
C ASP A 63 -30.45 9.65 50.01
N VAL A 64 -29.57 9.01 50.80
CA VAL A 64 -29.57 7.65 51.37
C VAL A 64 -28.92 6.46 50.62
N ASP A 65 -27.72 6.13 51.12
CA ASP A 65 -27.08 4.84 51.46
C ASP A 65 -26.77 3.68 50.48
N ALA A 66 -25.63 3.09 50.84
CA ALA A 66 -24.92 1.95 50.31
C ALA A 66 -25.53 0.57 50.64
N HIS A 67 -25.28 -0.42 49.78
CA HIS A 67 -24.79 -1.78 50.11
C HIS A 67 -24.63 -2.60 48.81
N ALA A 68 -23.43 -3.06 48.46
CA ALA A 68 -22.77 -4.26 48.97
C ALA A 68 -23.50 -5.59 48.63
N GLY A 69 -23.08 -6.18 47.50
CA GLY A 69 -22.80 -7.62 47.30
C GLY A 69 -23.88 -8.67 47.58
N GLN A 70 -24.13 -9.55 46.61
CA GLN A 70 -23.94 -11.00 46.82
C GLN A 70 -24.11 -11.81 45.54
N LYS A 71 -23.07 -12.61 45.27
CA LYS A 71 -23.09 -13.81 44.42
C LYS A 71 -24.13 -14.80 44.95
N ARG A 72 -24.86 -15.48 44.08
CA ARG A 72 -25.27 -16.90 44.25
C ARG A 72 -25.57 -17.57 42.92
N LYS A 73 -24.90 -18.71 42.73
CA LYS A 73 -25.14 -19.74 41.69
C LYS A 73 -26.45 -20.49 41.98
N GLY A 74 -27.17 -20.86 40.93
CA GLY A 74 -28.22 -21.88 40.91
C GLY A 74 -28.41 -22.45 39.48
N PRO A 75 -28.84 -23.72 39.31
CA PRO A 75 -28.58 -24.57 38.14
C PRO A 75 -29.73 -24.59 37.10
N PRO A 76 -29.56 -25.28 35.94
CA PRO A 76 -30.30 -24.98 34.72
C PRO A 76 -31.63 -25.72 34.63
N THR A 77 -32.66 -25.03 34.11
CA THR A 77 -33.91 -25.66 33.67
C THR A 77 -34.04 -25.61 32.15
N ALA A 78 -34.33 -26.78 31.61
CA ALA A 78 -34.43 -27.09 30.20
C ALA A 78 -35.60 -26.37 29.50
N GLY A 79 -35.34 -26.03 28.23
CA GLY A 79 -36.25 -26.30 27.13
C GLY A 79 -37.49 -25.41 27.02
N THR A 80 -37.42 -24.38 26.19
CA THR A 80 -38.58 -23.98 25.38
C THR A 80 -38.12 -23.45 24.03
N LYS A 81 -38.48 -24.19 22.96
CA LYS A 81 -38.33 -23.80 21.56
C LYS A 81 -39.24 -22.59 21.29
N ALA A 82 -38.65 -21.42 21.07
CA ALA A 82 -39.35 -20.26 20.53
C ALA A 82 -39.11 -20.17 19.02
N LYS A 83 -40.21 -20.26 18.26
CA LYS A 83 -40.27 -20.05 16.81
C LYS A 83 -39.97 -18.58 16.51
N SER A 84 -38.92 -18.31 15.73
CA SER A 84 -38.69 -16.97 15.18
C SER A 84 -39.46 -16.81 13.87
N ASN A 85 -40.45 -15.92 13.88
CA ASN A 85 -41.08 -15.39 12.68
C ASN A 85 -40.09 -14.44 12.01
N LYS A 86 -39.35 -14.93 11.00
CA LYS A 86 -38.51 -14.10 10.15
C LYS A 86 -39.34 -13.67 8.93
N ALA A 87 -39.77 -12.42 8.92
CA ALA A 87 -40.34 -11.79 7.74
C ALA A 87 -39.29 -11.75 6.61
N PRO A 88 -39.66 -11.99 5.34
CA PRO A 88 -38.71 -12.00 4.24
C PRO A 88 -38.24 -10.57 3.96
N ARG A 89 -36.94 -10.32 4.13
CA ARG A 89 -36.28 -9.12 3.63
C ARG A 89 -36.44 -9.11 2.10
N GLN A 90 -37.26 -8.19 1.59
CA GLN A 90 -37.30 -7.86 0.16
C GLN A 90 -35.92 -7.32 -0.23
N GLY A 91 -35.12 -8.15 -0.86
CA GLY A 91 -33.90 -7.73 -1.54
C GLY A 91 -34.29 -6.81 -2.70
N SER A 92 -33.88 -5.55 -2.61
CA SER A 92 -33.90 -4.61 -3.74
C SER A 92 -32.89 -5.10 -4.78
N ARG A 93 -33.33 -6.01 -5.65
CA ARG A 93 -32.64 -6.34 -6.91
C ARG A 93 -33.05 -5.29 -7.93
N THR A 94 -32.36 -4.16 -7.94
CA THR A 94 -32.36 -3.22 -9.08
C THR A 94 -31.57 -3.83 -10.23
N SER A 95 -32.21 -4.75 -10.96
CA SER A 95 -31.77 -5.21 -12.27
C SER A 95 -32.17 -4.17 -13.32
N SER A 96 -31.39 -3.11 -13.48
CA SER A 96 -31.43 -2.31 -14.72
C SER A 96 -30.62 -3.03 -15.80
N ARG A 97 -31.32 -3.88 -16.57
CA ARG A 97 -30.87 -4.38 -17.87
C ARG A 97 -30.71 -3.20 -18.82
N THR A 98 -29.57 -2.53 -18.79
CA THR A 98 -29.09 -1.76 -19.94
C THR A 98 -28.15 -2.68 -20.69
N ALA A 99 -28.66 -3.30 -21.74
CA ALA A 99 -27.91 -4.17 -22.65
C ALA A 99 -26.94 -3.33 -23.51
N GLY A 100 -25.96 -2.68 -22.87
CA GLY A 100 -24.78 -2.20 -23.57
C GLY A 100 -23.87 -3.39 -23.86
N ASN A 101 -23.24 -3.42 -25.03
CA ASN A 101 -22.17 -4.37 -25.28
C ASN A 101 -21.10 -4.17 -24.18
N PRO A 102 -20.70 -5.22 -23.45
CA PRO A 102 -19.64 -5.10 -22.46
C PRO A 102 -18.35 -4.65 -23.15
N ALA A 103 -17.57 -3.81 -22.48
CA ALA A 103 -16.26 -3.41 -23.00
C ALA A 103 -15.40 -4.66 -23.27
N THR A 104 -14.77 -4.69 -24.43
CA THR A 104 -13.80 -5.74 -24.77
C THR A 104 -12.53 -5.57 -23.93
N PRO A 105 -11.72 -6.63 -23.71
CA PRO A 105 -10.43 -6.51 -23.04
C PRO A 105 -9.52 -5.42 -23.65
N LYS A 106 -9.53 -5.29 -24.98
CA LYS A 106 -8.85 -4.21 -25.69
C LYS A 106 -9.34 -2.82 -25.26
N GLN A 107 -10.65 -2.60 -25.22
CA GLN A 107 -11.21 -1.32 -24.78
C GLN A 107 -10.89 -1.03 -23.31
N LEU A 108 -10.91 -2.05 -22.45
CA LEU A 108 -10.58 -1.93 -21.03
C LEU A 108 -9.12 -1.53 -20.81
N LEU A 109 -8.17 -2.20 -21.45
CA LEU A 109 -6.74 -1.90 -21.34
C LEU A 109 -6.40 -0.49 -21.83
N ASN A 110 -6.90 -0.12 -23.01
CA ASN A 110 -6.69 1.23 -23.53
C ASN A 110 -7.38 2.30 -22.66
N PHE A 111 -8.52 1.98 -22.04
CA PHE A 111 -9.18 2.89 -21.11
C PHE A 111 -8.37 3.06 -19.82
N LEU A 112 -7.93 1.96 -19.21
CA LEU A 112 -7.08 1.97 -18.01
C LEU A 112 -5.82 2.81 -18.23
N LEU A 113 -5.18 2.72 -19.39
CA LEU A 113 -3.98 3.51 -19.69
C LEU A 113 -4.28 4.94 -20.17
N SER A 114 -5.54 5.39 -20.15
CA SER A 114 -5.89 6.77 -20.47
C SER A 114 -6.12 7.59 -19.21
N SER A 115 -5.88 8.91 -19.27
CA SER A 115 -6.23 9.86 -18.19
C SER A 115 -7.73 9.86 -17.83
N LYS A 116 -8.60 9.37 -18.72
CA LYS A 116 -10.06 9.24 -18.47
C LYS A 116 -10.41 8.17 -17.44
N SER A 117 -9.50 7.24 -17.13
CA SER A 117 -9.73 6.22 -16.11
C SER A 117 -9.55 6.73 -14.68
N LEU A 118 -8.80 7.82 -14.48
CA LEU A 118 -8.41 8.30 -13.15
C LEU A 118 -9.59 8.45 -12.16
N PRO A 119 -10.75 9.03 -12.52
CA PRO A 119 -11.89 9.18 -11.60
C PRO A 119 -12.51 7.85 -11.14
N TYR A 120 -12.25 6.77 -11.87
CA TYR A 120 -12.72 5.42 -11.55
C TYR A 120 -11.73 4.65 -10.68
N CYS A 121 -10.44 5.00 -10.79
CA CYS A 121 -9.35 4.24 -10.18
C CYS A 121 -8.87 4.85 -8.87
N PHE A 122 -9.11 6.14 -8.62
CA PHE A 122 -8.56 6.85 -7.47
C PHE A 122 -9.62 7.68 -6.73
N PRO A 123 -9.41 7.93 -5.42
CA PRO A 123 -10.25 8.82 -4.63
C PRO A 123 -10.28 10.25 -5.20
N ALA A 124 -11.40 10.95 -5.11
CA ALA A 124 -11.50 12.33 -5.63
C ALA A 124 -10.50 13.28 -4.94
N GLU A 125 -10.28 13.12 -3.63
CA GLU A 125 -9.29 13.92 -2.86
C GLU A 125 -7.87 13.78 -3.43
N GLU A 126 -7.52 12.59 -3.92
CA GLU A 126 -6.21 12.32 -4.54
C GLU A 126 -6.04 13.14 -5.82
N LEU A 127 -7.07 13.15 -6.67
CA LEU A 127 -7.06 13.83 -7.96
C LEU A 127 -7.06 15.36 -7.79
N GLU A 128 -7.81 15.89 -6.83
CA GLU A 128 -7.79 17.33 -6.54
C GLU A 128 -6.44 17.78 -5.98
N ALA A 129 -5.85 17.02 -5.05
CA ALA A 129 -4.55 17.36 -4.48
C ALA A 129 -3.45 17.44 -5.55
N ALA A 130 -3.51 16.56 -6.56
CA ALA A 130 -2.54 16.57 -7.64
C ALA A 130 -2.70 17.74 -8.63
N LYS A 131 -3.93 18.24 -8.82
CA LYS A 131 -4.19 19.46 -9.62
C LYS A 131 -3.61 20.69 -8.93
N ASP A 132 -3.87 20.85 -7.63
CA ASP A 132 -3.34 21.98 -6.86
C ASP A 132 -1.81 21.99 -6.90
N ALA A 133 -1.20 20.81 -6.79
CA ALA A 133 0.24 20.67 -6.84
C ALA A 133 0.87 21.02 -8.20
N SER A 134 0.18 20.74 -9.31
CA SER A 134 0.65 21.11 -10.65
C SER A 134 0.75 22.63 -10.88
N SER A 135 0.13 23.43 -10.00
CA SER A 135 0.25 24.90 -10.01
C SER A 135 1.43 25.44 -9.18
N GLY A 136 2.06 24.59 -8.37
CA GLY A 136 3.17 24.94 -7.48
C GLY A 136 4.55 24.74 -8.12
N LYS A 137 5.54 25.49 -7.63
CA LYS A 137 6.96 25.25 -7.93
C LYS A 137 7.50 24.15 -7.00
N GLY A 138 7.34 22.89 -7.38
CA GLY A 138 7.89 21.75 -6.63
C GLY A 138 7.60 20.41 -7.30
N LYS A 139 8.47 19.41 -7.09
CA LYS A 139 8.19 18.02 -7.49
C LYS A 139 7.21 17.43 -6.49
N PHE A 140 5.93 17.41 -6.86
CA PHE A 140 4.92 16.78 -6.04
C PHE A 140 4.80 15.30 -6.41
N LYS A 141 4.92 14.43 -5.41
CA LYS A 141 4.83 12.98 -5.57
C LYS A 141 3.52 12.45 -5.04
N CYS A 142 2.77 11.73 -5.86
CA CYS A 142 1.58 11.02 -5.44
C CYS A 142 1.58 9.62 -6.06
N TYR A 143 1.07 8.64 -5.32
CA TYR A 143 1.13 7.24 -5.77
C TYR A 143 0.37 7.00 -7.09
N SER A 144 -0.68 7.79 -7.30
CA SER A 144 -1.66 7.65 -8.38
C SER A 144 -1.21 8.28 -9.70
N LEU A 145 -0.58 9.46 -9.67
CA LEU A 145 -0.23 10.23 -10.87
C LEU A 145 1.26 10.45 -11.07
N THR A 146 2.12 10.05 -10.13
CA THR A 146 3.57 10.01 -10.38
C THR A 146 3.92 8.67 -11.02
N SER A 147 4.71 8.67 -12.09
CA SER A 147 5.13 7.44 -12.78
C SER A 147 5.79 6.49 -11.77
N PRO A 148 5.45 5.18 -11.76
CA PRO A 148 6.14 4.22 -10.91
C PRO A 148 7.67 4.23 -11.09
N SER A 149 8.16 4.52 -12.30
CA SER A 149 9.60 4.65 -12.60
C SER A 149 10.27 5.91 -12.01
N SER A 150 9.48 6.88 -11.55
CA SER A 150 9.97 8.15 -10.98
C SER A 150 10.17 8.09 -9.47
N PHE A 151 9.73 7.01 -8.83
CA PHE A 151 9.99 6.74 -7.42
C PHE A 151 11.32 6.04 -7.27
N THR A 152 12.04 6.36 -6.19
CA THR A 152 13.17 5.54 -5.77
C THR A 152 12.67 4.21 -5.17
N PRO A 153 13.51 3.17 -5.10
CA PRO A 153 13.15 1.94 -4.38
C PRO A 153 12.72 2.21 -2.93
N PHE A 154 13.38 3.15 -2.24
CA PHE A 154 13.00 3.50 -0.88
C PHE A 154 11.60 4.13 -0.79
N GLU A 155 11.24 5.01 -1.73
CA GLU A 155 9.89 5.58 -1.76
C GLU A 155 8.83 4.51 -2.08
N HIS A 156 9.16 3.49 -2.89
CA HIS A 156 8.28 2.33 -3.07
C HIS A 156 8.10 1.51 -1.79
N LEU A 157 9.13 1.38 -0.93
CA LEU A 157 8.98 0.75 0.39
C LEU A 157 8.04 1.56 1.30
N ILE A 158 8.13 2.90 1.30
CA ILE A 158 7.17 3.75 2.02
C ILE A 158 5.75 3.49 1.52
N CYS A 159 5.56 3.41 0.20
CA CYS A 159 4.26 3.11 -0.39
C CYS A 159 3.75 1.72 0.03
N ALA A 160 4.60 0.69 -0.01
CA ALA A 160 4.29 -0.65 0.44
C ALA A 160 3.86 -0.68 1.92
N HIS A 161 4.53 0.07 2.80
CA HIS A 161 4.16 0.22 4.20
C HIS A 161 2.75 0.72 4.42
N LEU A 162 2.36 1.73 3.65
CA LEU A 162 1.07 2.38 3.83
C LEU A 162 -0.07 1.56 3.19
N LEU A 163 0.21 0.84 2.10
CA LEU A 163 -0.79 0.09 1.34
C LEU A 163 -0.96 -1.37 1.79
N ALA A 164 0.03 -1.96 2.46
CA ALA A 164 -0.06 -3.32 3.01
C ALA A 164 -0.93 -3.39 4.28
N LYS A 165 -1.28 -2.23 4.85
CA LYS A 165 -2.13 -2.13 6.05
C LYS A 165 -3.61 -2.19 5.65
N PRO A 166 -4.50 -2.64 6.55
CA PRO A 166 -5.94 -2.60 6.37
C PRO A 166 -6.46 -1.17 6.53
N LEU A 167 -6.02 -0.26 5.66
CA LEU A 167 -6.46 1.11 5.58
C LEU A 167 -7.39 1.27 4.38
N SER A 168 -8.33 2.21 4.46
CA SER A 168 -9.08 2.62 3.27
C SER A 168 -8.13 3.12 2.20
N HIS A 169 -8.49 2.92 0.94
CA HIS A 169 -7.70 3.34 -0.22
C HIS A 169 -7.39 4.84 -0.17
N ALA A 170 -8.40 5.68 0.13
CA ALA A 170 -8.23 7.12 0.33
C ALA A 170 -7.22 7.47 1.43
N LEU A 171 -7.23 6.74 2.55
CA LEU A 171 -6.30 6.99 3.64
C LEU A 171 -4.87 6.60 3.28
N GLY A 172 -4.68 5.49 2.58
CA GLY A 172 -3.37 5.06 2.07
C GLY A 172 -2.76 6.11 1.15
N MET A 173 -3.52 6.55 0.14
CA MET A 173 -3.04 7.54 -0.84
C MET A 173 -2.73 8.90 -0.21
N ARG A 174 -3.59 9.38 0.70
CA ARG A 174 -3.32 10.60 1.46
C ARG A 174 -2.05 10.48 2.29
N SER A 175 -1.86 9.35 2.98
CA SER A 175 -0.67 9.13 3.80
C SER A 175 0.61 9.17 2.96
N ILE A 176 0.62 8.52 1.79
CA ILE A 176 1.78 8.53 0.88
C ILE A 176 2.11 9.97 0.47
N ARG A 177 1.10 10.72 -0.03
CA ARG A 177 1.31 12.12 -0.41
C ARG A 177 1.79 12.95 0.77
N THR A 178 1.21 12.82 1.95
CA THR A 178 1.62 13.63 3.11
C THR A 178 3.08 13.37 3.50
N LEU A 179 3.54 12.12 3.45
CA LEU A 179 4.92 11.78 3.83
C LEU A 179 5.93 12.24 2.78
N LEU A 180 5.65 12.05 1.49
CA LEU A 180 6.62 12.29 0.41
C LEU A 180 6.72 13.75 -0.06
N ASN A 181 5.94 14.67 0.50
CA ASN A 181 5.89 16.06 0.05
C ASN A 181 6.05 17.04 1.21
N GLU A 182 6.19 18.33 0.88
CA GLU A 182 6.23 19.40 1.88
C GLU A 182 5.00 19.35 2.79
N PRO A 183 5.17 19.58 4.10
CA PRO A 183 6.39 20.02 4.79
C PRO A 183 7.26 18.88 5.36
N PHE A 184 7.04 17.63 4.95
CA PHE A 184 7.74 16.47 5.52
C PHE A 184 8.87 15.96 4.62
N ASN A 185 8.63 15.81 3.31
CA ASN A 185 9.62 15.43 2.29
C ASN A 185 10.46 14.20 2.68
N PHE A 186 9.81 13.12 3.14
CA PHE A 186 10.49 11.88 3.49
C PHE A 186 10.80 11.04 2.25
N SER A 187 11.68 11.55 1.39
CA SER A 187 12.03 10.92 0.12
C SER A 187 13.21 9.96 0.22
N THR A 188 14.07 10.13 1.22
CA THR A 188 15.21 9.24 1.47
C THR A 188 15.21 8.72 2.92
N PRO A 189 15.98 7.64 3.20
CA PRO A 189 16.19 7.17 4.56
C PRO A 189 16.75 8.26 5.48
N GLU A 190 17.70 9.06 4.98
CA GLU A 190 18.38 10.12 5.72
C GLU A 190 17.39 11.23 6.13
N ASP A 191 16.46 11.60 5.23
CA ASP A 191 15.41 12.58 5.52
C ASP A 191 14.62 12.16 6.77
N ILE A 192 14.24 10.88 6.86
CA ILE A 192 13.50 10.32 7.99
C ILE A 192 14.36 10.23 9.25
N VAL A 193 15.60 9.73 9.13
CA VAL A 193 16.50 9.56 10.27
C VAL A 193 16.83 10.92 10.91
N GLN A 194 17.13 11.93 10.09
CA GLN A 194 17.42 13.28 10.56
C GLN A 194 16.19 13.95 11.19
N ALA A 195 15.01 13.74 10.63
CA ALA A 195 13.76 14.28 11.17
C ALA A 195 13.35 13.61 12.49
N GLY A 196 13.69 12.33 12.67
CA GLY A 196 13.38 11.53 13.84
C GLY A 196 11.95 10.96 13.84
N GLU A 197 11.75 9.89 14.61
CA GLU A 197 10.46 9.16 14.70
C GLU A 197 9.27 10.08 15.02
N LYS A 198 9.47 11.06 15.91
CA LYS A 198 8.42 12.02 16.29
C LYS A 198 7.91 12.79 15.07
N ARG A 199 8.79 13.19 14.14
CA ARG A 199 8.40 13.95 12.95
C ARG A 199 7.67 13.07 11.93
N VAL A 200 8.02 11.77 11.86
CA VAL A 200 7.26 10.77 11.10
C VAL A 200 5.85 10.61 11.68
N TRP A 201 5.74 10.52 13.00
CA TRP A 201 4.44 10.48 13.68
C TRP A 201 3.59 11.73 13.41
N GLU A 202 4.19 12.92 13.44
CA GLU A 202 3.51 14.17 13.09
C GLU A 202 2.99 14.17 11.64
N ALA A 203 3.73 13.56 10.71
CA ALA A 203 3.28 13.39 9.33
C ALA A 203 2.06 12.47 9.22
N LEU A 204 2.10 11.35 9.92
CA LEU A 204 0.99 10.40 9.97
C LEU A 204 -0.24 10.97 10.71
N GLU A 205 -0.02 11.85 11.70
CA GLU A 205 -1.08 12.65 12.33
C GLU A 205 -1.71 13.63 11.34
N ALA A 206 -0.89 14.37 10.58
CA ALA A 206 -1.36 15.28 9.54
C ALA A 206 -2.15 14.55 8.43
N ALA A 207 -1.71 13.34 8.07
CA ALA A 207 -2.41 12.46 7.14
C ALA A 207 -3.66 11.80 7.75
N ARG A 208 -3.91 11.96 9.05
CA ARG A 208 -4.97 11.31 9.82
C ARG A 208 -4.95 9.79 9.67
N THR A 209 -3.77 9.19 9.53
CA THR A 209 -3.58 7.74 9.41
C THR A 209 -4.07 7.05 10.69
N GLN A 210 -4.43 5.76 10.59
CA GLN A 210 -4.70 4.93 11.77
C GLN A 210 -3.39 4.31 12.28
N HIS A 211 -3.36 3.94 13.57
CA HIS A 211 -2.17 3.33 14.20
C HIS A 211 -0.87 4.13 13.97
N ARG A 212 -0.95 5.48 14.09
CA ARG A 212 0.13 6.41 13.73
C ARG A 212 1.43 6.14 14.47
N GLN A 213 1.36 5.87 15.78
CA GLN A 213 2.57 5.57 16.56
C GLN A 213 3.29 4.32 16.06
N LYS A 214 2.57 3.19 15.94
CA LYS A 214 3.14 1.93 15.46
C LYS A 214 3.69 2.07 14.04
N THR A 215 2.98 2.78 13.18
CA THR A 215 3.42 3.04 11.79
C THR A 215 4.66 3.94 11.75
N ALA A 216 4.73 4.97 12.60
CA ALA A 216 5.90 5.84 12.71
C ALA A 216 7.14 5.06 13.16
N THR A 217 6.99 4.20 14.18
CA THR A 217 8.08 3.33 14.65
C THR A 217 8.59 2.42 13.54
N TYR A 218 7.70 1.82 12.75
CA TYR A 218 8.06 0.95 11.63
C TYR A 218 8.77 1.71 10.49
N ILE A 219 8.21 2.83 10.03
CA ILE A 219 8.82 3.64 8.97
C ILE A 219 10.17 4.20 9.41
N PHE A 220 10.29 4.66 10.66
CA PHE A 220 11.55 5.13 11.21
C PHE A 220 12.59 4.01 11.33
N GLY A 221 12.20 2.84 11.84
CA GLY A 221 13.08 1.67 11.93
C GLY A 221 13.54 1.18 10.55
N MET A 222 12.65 1.17 9.55
CA MET A 222 13.02 0.92 8.16
C MET A 222 14.05 1.93 7.68
N ALA A 223 13.82 3.23 7.88
CA ALA A 223 14.79 4.26 7.46
C ALA A 223 16.15 4.08 8.13
N GLN A 224 16.21 3.66 9.40
CA GLN A 224 17.48 3.35 10.07
C GLN A 224 18.19 2.16 9.43
N ASN A 225 17.45 1.11 9.04
CA ASN A 225 18.02 -0.07 8.39
C ASN A 225 18.52 0.22 6.97
N TYR A 226 17.88 1.16 6.27
CA TYR A 226 18.18 1.50 4.88
C TYR A 226 18.97 2.81 4.71
N ALA A 227 19.44 3.43 5.79
CA ALA A 227 20.32 4.61 5.74
C ALA A 227 21.73 4.31 5.19
N ASP A 228 22.03 3.04 4.97
CA ASP A 228 23.20 2.60 4.24
C ASP A 228 22.76 2.08 2.87
N ASP A 229 23.29 2.70 1.80
CA ASP A 229 23.02 2.34 0.41
C ASP A 229 23.32 0.85 0.13
N GLU A 230 24.25 0.23 0.87
CA GLU A 230 24.58 -1.19 0.76
C GLU A 230 23.34 -2.09 0.99
N THR A 231 22.38 -1.67 1.82
CA THR A 231 21.19 -2.48 2.12
C THR A 231 20.21 -2.52 0.96
N MET A 232 20.02 -1.40 0.26
CA MET A 232 19.17 -1.37 -0.93
C MET A 232 19.82 -2.15 -2.09
N PHE A 233 21.14 -2.05 -2.21
CA PHE A 233 21.91 -2.86 -3.16
C PHE A 233 21.77 -4.36 -2.87
N ALA A 234 21.92 -4.77 -1.61
CA ALA A 234 21.73 -6.17 -1.20
C ALA A 234 20.32 -6.68 -1.54
N LEU A 235 19.27 -5.87 -1.37
CA LEU A 235 17.91 -6.24 -1.77
C LEU A 235 17.77 -6.39 -3.30
N ALA A 236 18.48 -5.59 -4.09
CA ALA A 236 18.53 -5.74 -5.54
C ALA A 236 19.27 -7.03 -5.95
N GLU A 237 20.36 -7.39 -5.27
CA GLU A 237 21.07 -8.66 -5.51
C GLU A 237 20.17 -9.87 -5.21
N GLU A 238 19.39 -9.84 -4.13
CA GLU A 238 18.40 -10.88 -3.82
C GLU A 238 17.33 -11.01 -4.92
N ALA A 239 16.98 -9.90 -5.57
CA ALA A 239 16.12 -9.92 -6.74
C ALA A 239 16.78 -10.67 -7.91
N ASN A 240 18.07 -10.41 -8.18
CA ASN A 240 18.80 -11.06 -9.27
C ASN A 240 18.93 -12.58 -9.06
N ASP A 241 19.08 -13.04 -7.82
CA ASP A 241 19.28 -14.45 -7.51
C ASP A 241 17.95 -15.26 -7.46
N ASP A 242 16.96 -14.76 -6.72
CA ASP A 242 15.74 -15.50 -6.38
C ASP A 242 14.45 -14.86 -6.95
N GLY A 243 14.58 -13.81 -7.75
CA GLY A 243 13.47 -13.08 -8.38
C GLY A 243 12.51 -12.47 -7.36
N PRO A 244 11.20 -12.38 -7.70
CA PRO A 244 10.20 -11.82 -6.80
C PRO A 244 10.11 -12.53 -5.44
N LYS A 245 10.36 -13.84 -5.39
CA LYS A 245 10.31 -14.61 -4.14
C LYS A 245 11.42 -14.20 -3.17
N GLY A 246 12.62 -13.97 -3.68
CA GLY A 246 13.77 -13.47 -2.92
C GLY A 246 13.47 -12.10 -2.33
N VAL A 247 13.01 -11.16 -3.16
CA VAL A 247 12.62 -9.81 -2.73
C VAL A 247 11.53 -9.84 -1.66
N ILE A 248 10.46 -10.60 -1.86
CA ILE A 248 9.36 -10.69 -0.89
C ILE A 248 9.85 -11.26 0.44
N ALA A 249 10.68 -12.31 0.40
CA ALA A 249 11.24 -12.93 1.60
C ALA A 249 12.20 -11.98 2.33
N HIS A 250 13.08 -11.29 1.60
CA HIS A 250 14.00 -10.32 2.16
C HIS A 250 13.24 -9.17 2.82
N VAL A 251 12.33 -8.50 2.09
CA VAL A 251 11.51 -7.40 2.63
C VAL A 251 10.77 -7.83 3.89
N LYS A 252 10.15 -9.02 3.89
CA LYS A 252 9.46 -9.57 5.06
C LYS A 252 10.39 -9.71 6.27
N ASN A 253 11.65 -10.11 6.05
CA ASN A 253 12.59 -10.42 7.12
C ASN A 253 13.37 -9.20 7.62
N THR A 254 13.52 -8.15 6.81
CA THR A 254 14.41 -7.03 7.12
C THR A 254 13.69 -5.68 7.30
N VAL A 255 12.47 -5.55 6.79
CA VAL A 255 11.69 -4.30 6.88
C VAL A 255 10.65 -4.40 8.02
N PRO A 256 10.85 -3.69 9.14
CA PRO A 256 9.97 -3.82 10.31
C PRO A 256 8.52 -3.48 9.99
N GLY A 257 7.61 -4.44 10.13
CA GLY A 257 6.18 -4.22 9.92
C GLY A 257 5.68 -4.41 8.48
N LEU A 258 6.55 -4.86 7.54
CA LEU A 258 6.11 -5.41 6.26
C LEU A 258 6.04 -6.93 6.33
N GLY A 259 4.88 -7.47 5.96
CA GLY A 259 4.72 -8.90 5.70
C GLY A 259 4.83 -9.23 4.21
N VAL A 260 4.35 -10.42 3.83
CA VAL A 260 4.31 -10.89 2.44
C VAL A 260 3.64 -9.87 1.52
N VAL A 261 2.47 -9.36 1.90
CA VAL A 261 1.72 -8.36 1.12
C VAL A 261 2.54 -7.08 0.86
N GLY A 262 3.34 -6.65 1.83
CA GLY A 262 4.25 -5.51 1.66
C GLY A 262 5.33 -5.77 0.61
N GLY A 263 5.97 -6.93 0.71
CA GLY A 263 6.94 -7.37 -0.29
C GLY A 263 6.34 -7.51 -1.68
N GLU A 264 5.11 -8.02 -1.79
CA GLU A 264 4.39 -8.17 -3.05
C GLU A 264 4.09 -6.81 -3.70
N ILE A 265 3.60 -5.84 -2.94
CA ILE A 265 3.36 -4.46 -3.43
C ILE A 265 4.67 -3.82 -3.87
N PHE A 266 5.74 -4.00 -3.09
CA PHE A 266 7.06 -3.47 -3.43
C PHE A 266 7.59 -4.08 -4.75
N ALA A 267 7.61 -5.41 -4.86
CA ALA A 267 8.06 -6.12 -6.05
C ALA A 267 7.26 -5.72 -7.30
N ARG A 268 5.93 -5.57 -7.18
CA ARG A 268 5.07 -5.11 -8.29
C ARG A 268 5.49 -3.72 -8.79
N ARG A 269 5.87 -2.79 -7.93
CA ARG A 269 6.16 -1.41 -8.37
C ARG A 269 7.63 -1.17 -8.71
N VAL A 270 8.56 -1.79 -7.99
CA VAL A 270 9.99 -1.51 -8.16
C VAL A 270 10.53 -2.06 -9.48
N GLN A 271 9.87 -3.04 -10.12
CA GLN A 271 10.31 -3.63 -11.38
C GLN A 271 10.48 -2.64 -12.56
N CYS A 272 9.89 -1.45 -12.49
CA CYS A 272 10.10 -0.40 -13.51
C CYS A 272 11.13 0.66 -13.09
N VAL A 273 11.92 0.38 -12.04
CA VAL A 273 13.06 1.18 -11.61
C VAL A 273 14.33 0.56 -12.21
N ASP A 274 15.23 1.42 -12.66
CA ASP A 274 16.51 1.01 -13.24
C ASP A 274 17.27 0.03 -12.29
N GLY A 275 17.78 -1.06 -12.86
CA GLY A 275 18.43 -2.15 -12.13
C GLY A 275 17.51 -3.23 -11.52
N TRP A 276 16.18 -3.12 -11.63
CA TRP A 276 15.23 -4.11 -11.06
C TRP A 276 14.41 -4.87 -12.10
N GLY A 277 14.34 -4.34 -13.33
CA GLY A 277 13.51 -4.89 -14.40
C GLY A 277 13.78 -6.36 -14.68
N ASP A 278 15.00 -6.71 -15.06
CA ASP A 278 15.34 -8.08 -15.49
C ASP A 278 15.06 -9.16 -14.44
N ALA A 279 15.22 -8.81 -13.16
CA ALA A 279 15.00 -9.73 -12.04
C ALA A 279 13.52 -9.98 -11.73
N LEU A 280 12.68 -8.98 -11.94
CA LEU A 280 11.28 -9.00 -11.50
C LEU A 280 10.29 -9.08 -12.65
N TRP A 281 10.68 -8.65 -13.84
CA TRP A 281 9.77 -8.51 -14.97
C TRP A 281 9.44 -9.86 -15.63
N PRO A 282 8.16 -10.14 -15.94
CA PRO A 282 6.95 -9.46 -15.46
C PRO A 282 6.50 -10.00 -14.09
N TYR A 283 6.25 -9.13 -13.11
CA TYR A 283 5.68 -9.55 -11.83
C TYR A 283 4.37 -8.83 -11.51
N ALA A 284 3.36 -9.61 -11.11
CA ALA A 284 2.10 -9.10 -10.59
C ALA A 284 1.66 -9.98 -9.40
N ASP A 285 1.32 -9.35 -8.28
CA ASP A 285 0.75 -10.05 -7.14
C ASP A 285 -0.70 -10.48 -7.41
N GLY A 286 -1.15 -11.46 -6.61
CA GLY A 286 -2.47 -12.06 -6.77
C GLY A 286 -3.61 -11.04 -6.69
N LYS A 287 -3.53 -10.04 -5.81
CA LYS A 287 -4.61 -9.07 -5.61
C LYS A 287 -4.77 -8.15 -6.83
N ALA A 288 -3.67 -7.73 -7.43
CA ALA A 288 -3.70 -6.94 -8.65
C ALA A 288 -4.26 -7.76 -9.84
N LEU A 289 -3.83 -9.02 -10.01
CA LEU A 289 -4.36 -9.91 -11.05
C LEU A 289 -5.85 -10.24 -10.86
N ASP A 290 -6.29 -10.44 -9.61
CA ASP A 290 -7.72 -10.62 -9.29
C ASP A 290 -8.54 -9.39 -9.71
N ALA A 291 -8.03 -8.19 -9.46
CA ALA A 291 -8.70 -6.96 -9.86
C ALA A 291 -8.80 -6.83 -11.39
N VAL A 292 -7.74 -7.19 -12.14
CA VAL A 292 -7.75 -7.23 -13.61
C VAL A 292 -8.81 -8.20 -14.13
N ARG A 293 -8.93 -9.39 -13.53
CA ARG A 293 -9.99 -10.35 -13.85
C ARG A 293 -11.38 -9.80 -13.53
N GLU A 294 -11.55 -9.17 -12.38
CA GLU A 294 -12.84 -8.65 -11.92
C GLU A 294 -13.37 -7.51 -12.82
N ILE A 295 -12.49 -6.68 -13.38
CA ILE A 295 -12.89 -5.65 -14.35
C ILE A 295 -13.20 -6.22 -15.74
N GLY A 296 -12.85 -7.49 -16.02
CA GLY A 296 -13.25 -8.22 -17.23
C GLY A 296 -12.11 -8.52 -18.22
N ILE A 297 -10.85 -8.47 -17.78
CA ILE A 297 -9.69 -8.90 -18.57
C ILE A 297 -9.26 -10.28 -18.06
N ASP A 298 -9.53 -11.32 -18.82
CA ASP A 298 -9.28 -12.71 -18.43
C ASP A 298 -7.79 -13.06 -18.63
N VAL A 299 -7.04 -13.08 -17.53
CA VAL A 299 -5.60 -13.42 -17.49
C VAL A 299 -5.30 -14.37 -16.35
N ARG A 300 -4.40 -15.32 -16.60
CA ARG A 300 -4.02 -16.35 -15.63
C ARG A 300 -2.92 -15.88 -14.67
N ASP A 301 -1.89 -15.27 -15.22
CA ASP A 301 -0.65 -14.88 -14.54
C ASP A 301 -0.11 -13.55 -15.10
N ALA A 302 1.08 -13.14 -14.64
CA ALA A 302 1.71 -11.88 -15.03
C ALA A 302 2.13 -11.89 -16.51
N GLU A 303 2.57 -13.04 -17.02
CA GLU A 303 2.99 -13.25 -18.40
C GLU A 303 1.80 -13.17 -19.37
N ASP A 304 0.66 -13.76 -19.01
CA ASP A 304 -0.60 -13.65 -19.78
C ASP A 304 -1.06 -12.18 -19.83
N PHE A 305 -0.89 -11.43 -18.72
CA PHE A 305 -1.21 -10.01 -18.67
C PHE A 305 -0.24 -9.16 -19.51
N GLN A 306 1.07 -9.44 -19.47
CA GLN A 306 2.06 -8.81 -20.34
C GLN A 306 1.70 -9.03 -21.82
N GLY A 307 1.38 -10.27 -22.21
CA GLY A 307 0.95 -10.57 -23.59
C GLY A 307 -0.31 -9.82 -24.00
N ALA A 308 -1.25 -9.59 -23.06
CA ALA A 308 -2.44 -8.77 -23.31
C ALA A 308 -2.10 -7.28 -23.51
N ILE A 309 -1.19 -6.72 -22.71
CA ILE A 309 -0.66 -5.36 -22.86
C ILE A 309 -0.03 -5.21 -24.25
N GLU A 310 0.90 -6.08 -24.62
CA GLU A 310 1.60 -6.02 -25.91
C GLU A 310 0.67 -6.22 -27.12
N GLY A 311 -0.30 -7.12 -27.02
CA GLY A 311 -1.18 -7.50 -28.13
C GLY A 311 -2.43 -6.65 -28.33
N LEU A 312 -2.94 -6.00 -27.26
CA LEU A 312 -4.22 -5.30 -27.30
C LEU A 312 -4.11 -3.78 -27.16
N ILE A 313 -3.01 -3.26 -26.62
CA ILE A 313 -2.83 -1.82 -26.50
C ILE A 313 -2.64 -1.20 -27.88
N ASP A 314 -3.34 -0.08 -28.10
CA ASP A 314 -3.04 0.81 -29.20
C ASP A 314 -2.11 1.92 -28.68
N TRP A 315 -0.81 1.76 -28.94
CA TRP A 315 0.22 2.70 -28.52
C TRP A 315 0.02 4.11 -29.10
N SER A 316 -0.78 4.25 -30.17
CA SER A 316 -1.17 5.57 -30.68
C SER A 316 -2.17 6.28 -29.76
N LEU A 317 -2.94 5.54 -28.97
CA LEU A 317 -3.94 6.04 -28.01
C LEU A 317 -3.37 6.21 -26.60
N VAL A 318 -2.37 5.41 -26.23
CA VAL A 318 -1.58 5.58 -24.98
C VAL A 318 -0.61 6.74 -25.18
N GLY A 319 -1.09 7.97 -25.01
CA GLY A 319 -0.27 9.18 -25.02
C GLY A 319 -0.25 9.79 -23.62
N ASP A 320 -1.35 10.41 -23.25
CA ASP A 320 -1.54 10.98 -21.91
C ASP A 320 -2.19 9.94 -20.99
N MET A 321 -1.36 9.25 -20.21
CA MET A 321 -1.85 8.43 -19.11
C MET A 321 -2.39 9.29 -17.94
N GLY A 322 -2.16 10.60 -17.94
CA GLY A 322 -2.46 11.50 -16.82
C GLY A 322 -1.38 11.46 -15.74
N LEU A 323 -0.14 11.10 -16.09
CA LEU A 323 1.00 11.10 -15.18
C LEU A 323 1.71 12.47 -15.21
N GLN A 324 2.20 12.93 -14.07
CA GLN A 324 2.74 14.30 -13.89
C GLN A 324 4.09 14.56 -14.58
N GLU A 325 4.87 13.54 -14.94
CA GLU A 325 6.30 13.71 -15.28
C GLU A 325 6.69 13.28 -16.70
N ARG A 326 5.77 12.78 -17.53
CA ARG A 326 6.14 12.27 -18.86
C ARG A 326 5.62 13.16 -19.99
N ASP A 327 6.40 14.18 -20.30
CA ASP A 327 6.44 14.81 -21.64
C ASP A 327 7.37 13.98 -22.53
N VAL A 328 7.08 12.67 -22.69
CA VAL A 328 7.86 11.83 -23.60
C VAL A 328 7.30 12.04 -24.99
N SER A 329 8.00 12.84 -25.78
CA SER A 329 7.67 13.03 -27.19
C SER A 329 7.62 11.67 -27.87
N LYS A 330 6.46 11.34 -28.46
CA LYS A 330 6.10 10.07 -29.10
C LYS A 330 7.03 9.56 -30.22
N GLY A 331 8.15 10.21 -30.49
CA GLY A 331 9.15 9.77 -31.45
C GLY A 331 10.47 9.51 -30.75
N GLU A 332 11.00 8.30 -30.91
CA GLU A 332 12.38 7.89 -30.60
C GLU A 332 12.68 7.23 -29.24
N LEU A 333 11.71 6.59 -28.57
CA LEU A 333 12.09 5.57 -27.56
C LEU A 333 12.67 4.35 -28.29
N VAL A 334 13.91 3.98 -27.98
CA VAL A 334 14.60 2.81 -28.57
C VAL A 334 15.32 2.03 -27.46
N GLY A 335 15.28 0.70 -27.52
CA GLY A 335 16.00 -0.16 -26.58
C GLY A 335 15.40 -0.11 -25.16
N GLU A 336 16.28 0.05 -24.17
CA GLU A 336 15.95 -0.01 -22.73
C GLU A 336 14.86 0.99 -22.31
N GLU A 337 14.79 2.17 -22.94
CA GLU A 337 13.75 3.16 -22.61
C GLU A 337 12.34 2.69 -22.99
N MET A 338 12.22 1.93 -24.08
CA MET A 338 10.95 1.34 -24.50
C MET A 338 10.55 0.20 -23.56
N GLU A 339 11.51 -0.58 -23.07
CA GLU A 339 11.25 -1.66 -22.12
C GLU A 339 10.78 -1.10 -20.77
N MET A 340 11.47 -0.08 -20.23
CA MET A 340 11.04 0.62 -19.01
C MET A 340 9.67 1.29 -19.17
N GLN A 341 9.36 1.78 -20.37
CA GLN A 341 8.02 2.28 -20.68
C GLN A 341 7.02 1.13 -20.56
N VAL A 342 7.16 0.03 -21.29
CA VAL A 342 6.23 -1.12 -21.21
C VAL A 342 6.04 -1.61 -19.76
N GLN A 343 7.13 -1.66 -18.98
CA GLN A 343 7.08 -1.99 -17.55
C GLN A 343 6.23 -1.00 -16.74
N ALA A 344 6.42 0.30 -16.96
CA ALA A 344 5.65 1.32 -16.28
C ALA A 344 4.15 1.22 -16.60
N GLU A 345 3.75 1.03 -17.87
CA GLU A 345 2.33 0.91 -18.21
C GLU A 345 1.72 -0.37 -17.68
N PHE A 346 2.46 -1.47 -17.66
CA PHE A 346 2.03 -2.71 -17.02
C PHE A 346 1.70 -2.47 -15.54
N VAL A 347 2.59 -1.83 -14.79
CA VAL A 347 2.35 -1.46 -13.39
C VAL A 347 1.17 -0.51 -13.26
N VAL A 348 1.08 0.53 -14.11
CA VAL A 348 -0.04 1.49 -14.09
C VAL A 348 -1.38 0.80 -14.34
N ALA A 349 -1.45 -0.15 -15.27
CA ALA A 349 -2.68 -0.89 -15.54
C ALA A 349 -3.11 -1.76 -14.35
N LEU A 350 -2.16 -2.43 -13.69
CA LEU A 350 -2.42 -3.19 -12.46
C LEU A 350 -2.94 -2.29 -11.33
N GLU A 351 -2.27 -1.16 -11.07
CA GLU A 351 -2.67 -0.22 -10.01
C GLU A 351 -4.04 0.37 -10.26
N ARG A 352 -4.36 0.67 -11.53
CA ARG A 352 -5.67 1.23 -11.89
C ARG A 352 -6.79 0.21 -11.81
N ALA A 353 -6.53 -1.04 -12.21
CA ALA A 353 -7.49 -2.11 -12.02
C ALA A 353 -7.77 -2.33 -10.51
N LEU A 354 -6.71 -2.42 -9.71
CA LEU A 354 -6.80 -2.57 -8.26
C LEU A 354 -7.55 -1.41 -7.60
N GLY A 355 -7.15 -0.18 -7.90
CA GLY A 355 -7.80 1.03 -7.40
C GLY A 355 -9.28 1.09 -7.78
N CYS A 356 -9.64 0.68 -9.00
CA CYS A 356 -11.04 0.64 -9.43
C CYS A 356 -11.92 -0.30 -8.61
N ILE A 357 -11.38 -1.48 -8.24
CA ILE A 357 -12.08 -2.42 -7.36
C ILE A 357 -12.17 -1.87 -5.93
N LEU A 358 -11.09 -1.28 -5.41
CA LEU A 358 -11.09 -0.66 -4.08
C LEU A 358 -12.10 0.50 -3.95
N GLU A 359 -12.30 1.25 -5.03
CA GLU A 359 -13.31 2.32 -5.10
C GLU A 359 -14.74 1.81 -5.40
N GLY A 360 -14.92 0.50 -5.65
CA GLY A 360 -16.22 -0.08 -5.99
C GLY A 360 -16.75 0.31 -7.37
N LYS A 361 -15.89 0.77 -8.29
CA LYS A 361 -16.27 1.38 -9.57
C LYS A 361 -16.09 0.46 -10.79
N GLY A 362 -15.83 -0.84 -10.59
CA GLY A 362 -15.57 -1.78 -11.69
C GLY A 362 -16.66 -1.80 -12.78
N ALA A 363 -17.93 -1.74 -12.40
CA ALA A 363 -19.04 -1.69 -13.37
C ALA A 363 -19.10 -0.38 -14.15
N GLU A 364 -18.79 0.74 -13.50
CA GLU A 364 -18.78 2.08 -14.09
C GLU A 364 -17.61 2.22 -15.06
N LEU A 365 -16.43 1.74 -14.68
CA LEU A 365 -15.24 1.68 -15.53
C LEU A 365 -15.52 0.87 -16.80
N ARG A 366 -16.13 -0.32 -16.69
CA ARG A 366 -16.51 -1.13 -17.86
C ARG A 366 -17.43 -0.37 -18.82
N LYS A 367 -18.43 0.33 -18.27
CA LYS A 367 -19.36 1.13 -19.10
C LYS A 367 -18.64 2.29 -19.77
N ALA A 368 -17.78 3.00 -19.05
CA ALA A 368 -17.01 4.13 -19.57
C ALA A 368 -16.03 3.68 -20.67
N ALA A 369 -15.35 2.55 -20.47
CA ALA A 369 -14.45 1.96 -21.47
C ALA A 369 -15.18 1.59 -22.77
N ALA A 370 -16.38 1.00 -22.67
CA ALA A 370 -17.19 0.66 -23.85
C ALA A 370 -17.58 1.91 -24.66
N GLN A 371 -17.85 3.03 -23.98
CA GLN A 371 -18.24 4.30 -24.61
C GLN A 371 -17.07 5.10 -25.17
N ALA A 372 -15.88 4.98 -24.58
CA ALA A 372 -14.70 5.74 -24.99
C ALA A 372 -14.15 5.31 -26.36
N PHE A 373 -14.45 4.07 -26.77
CA PHE A 373 -13.91 3.42 -27.98
C PHE A 373 -15.03 2.74 -28.80
N SER A 374 -16.25 3.26 -28.73
CA SER A 374 -17.42 2.79 -29.52
C SER A 374 -17.45 3.36 -30.92
#